data_AF-A0A6J4HQL9-F1
#
_entry.id   AF-A0A6J4HQL9-F1
#
_cell.length_a   1.000
_cell.length_b   1.000
_cell.length_c   1.000
_cell.angle_alpha   90.00
_cell.angle_beta   90.00
_cell.angle_gamma   90.00
#
_symmetry.space_group_name_H-M   'P 1'
#
loop_
_entity.id
_entity.type
_entity.pdbx_description
1 polymer ?
#
loop_
_entity_poly.entity_id
_entity_poly.type
_entity_poly.pdbx_seq_one_letter_code
_entity_poly.pdbx_strand_id
1 'polypeptide(L)'
;MVRGHSVKGGRGGKGLTVAWILLTPLLLLALYVLSVGPVILAVNRGRGQAWVVWSVVGLDRIYGPVKWLHDETPLKRPLGRYVEWWYAAAEGRR
;
A
#
# COMPACT_ATOMS: atom_id res chain seq x y z
N MET A 1 36.67 -7.93 50.60
CA MET A 1 35.22 -7.64 50.42
C MET A 1 35.06 -6.93 49.08
N VAL A 2 34.85 -7.66 47.98
CA VAL A 2 34.76 -7.10 46.62
C VAL A 2 33.39 -7.48 46.05
N ARG A 3 32.50 -6.50 45.91
CA ARG A 3 31.18 -6.66 45.28
C ARG A 3 31.35 -6.72 43.77
N GLY A 4 31.08 -7.89 43.17
CA GLY A 4 30.91 -8.04 41.74
C GLY A 4 29.62 -7.35 41.29
N HIS A 5 29.74 -6.26 40.53
CA HIS A 5 28.61 -5.65 39.85
C HIS A 5 28.25 -6.47 38.61
N SER A 6 27.11 -7.15 38.72
CA SER A 6 26.43 -7.90 37.67
C SER A 6 26.18 -7.02 36.43
N VAL A 7 26.84 -7.34 35.32
CA VAL A 7 26.59 -6.73 34.01
C VAL A 7 25.22 -7.20 33.51
N LYS A 8 24.22 -6.31 33.58
CA LYS A 8 22.89 -6.52 32.99
C LYS A 8 23.01 -6.42 31.47
N GLY A 9 23.08 -7.58 30.80
CA GLY A 9 23.06 -7.67 29.34
C GLY A 9 21.75 -7.13 28.76
N GLY A 10 21.84 -5.98 28.07
CA GLY A 10 20.76 -5.37 27.31
C GLY A 10 20.36 -6.22 26.11
N ARG A 11 19.43 -7.15 26.33
CA ARG A 11 18.88 -8.06 25.32
C ARG A 11 17.59 -7.52 24.66
N GLY A 12 17.38 -6.20 24.68
CA GLY A 12 16.12 -5.56 24.27
C GLY A 12 16.06 -5.01 22.84
N GLY A 13 17.19 -4.83 22.15
CA GLY A 13 17.22 -4.12 20.85
C GLY A 13 16.90 -4.99 19.62
N LYS A 14 17.22 -6.29 19.65
CA LYS A 14 17.20 -7.14 18.44
C LYS A 14 15.78 -7.47 17.95
N GLY A 15 14.85 -7.73 18.86
CA GLY A 15 13.47 -8.08 18.51
C GLY A 15 12.70 -6.92 17.89
N LEU A 16 12.93 -5.69 18.38
CA LEU A 16 12.30 -4.49 17.83
C LEU A 16 12.80 -4.22 16.41
N THR A 17 14.11 -4.33 16.16
CA THR A 17 14.69 -4.09 14.84
C THR A 17 14.17 -5.09 13.79
N VAL A 18 14.06 -6.38 14.14
CA VAL A 18 13.49 -7.38 13.22
C VAL A 18 12.01 -7.14 12.94
N ALA A 19 11.24 -6.78 13.98
CA ALA A 19 9.83 -6.43 13.80
C ALA A 19 9.67 -5.24 12.85
N TRP A 20 10.47 -4.18 13.01
CA TRP A 20 10.46 -3.02 12.11
C TRP A 20 10.86 -3.38 10.67
N ILE A 21 11.86 -4.25 10.48
CA ILE A 21 12.27 -4.71 9.14
C ILE A 21 11.14 -5.46 8.44
N LEU A 22 10.28 -6.19 9.16
CA LEU A 22 9.13 -6.90 8.59
C LEU A 22 7.90 -6.00 8.43
N LEU A 23 7.66 -5.08 9.37
CA LEU A 23 6.52 -4.16 9.33
C LEU A 23 6.67 -3.07 8.26
N THR A 24 7.88 -2.55 8.09
CA THR A 24 8.16 -1.47 7.14
C THR A 24 7.76 -1.80 5.70
N PRO A 25 8.17 -2.96 5.10
CA PRO A 25 7.76 -3.30 3.75
C PRO A 25 6.25 -3.55 3.64
N LEU A 26 5.62 -4.13 4.68
CA LEU A 26 4.17 -4.31 4.69
C LEU A 26 3.44 -2.96 4.72
N LEU A 27 3.93 -2.02 5.52
CA LEU A 27 3.40 -0.67 5.60
C LEU A 27 3.60 0.10 4.29
N LEU A 28 4.78 0.00 3.68
CA LEU A 28 5.08 0.58 2.37
C LEU A 28 4.15 0.01 1.29
N LEU A 29 3.92 -1.30 1.29
CA LEU A 29 2.99 -1.95 0.37
C LEU A 29 1.56 -1.45 0.58
N ALA A 30 1.12 -1.33 1.83
CA ALA A 30 -0.21 -0.80 2.15
C ALA A 30 -0.36 0.66 1.71
N LEU A 31 0.62 1.51 1.99
CA LEU A 31 0.68 2.91 1.53
C LEU A 31 0.63 3.00 0.01
N TYR A 32 1.34 2.11 -0.67
CA TYR A 32 1.40 2.05 -2.11
C TYR A 32 0.08 1.62 -2.75
N VAL A 33 -0.65 0.68 -2.14
CA VAL A 33 -2.02 0.35 -2.56
C VAL A 33 -2.98 1.50 -2.25
N LEU A 34 -2.82 2.15 -1.10
CA LEU A 34 -3.67 3.29 -0.72
C LEU A 34 -3.47 4.49 -1.66
N SER A 35 -2.26 4.74 -2.16
CA SER A 35 -1.98 5.88 -3.06
C SER A 35 -2.70 5.79 -4.41
N VAL A 36 -3.19 4.60 -4.80
CA VAL A 36 -3.99 4.40 -6.02
C VAL A 36 -5.25 5.27 -6.02
N GLY A 37 -5.93 5.41 -4.87
CA GLY A 37 -7.17 6.18 -4.75
C GLY A 37 -7.04 7.67 -5.10
N PRO A 38 -6.14 8.40 -4.44
CA PRO A 38 -5.83 9.79 -4.79
C PRO A 38 -5.35 9.97 -6.23
N VAL A 39 -4.60 9.01 -6.77
CA VAL A 39 -4.17 9.05 -8.18
C VAL A 39 -5.34 8.89 -9.13
N ILE A 40 -6.31 8.00 -8.83
CA ILE A 40 -7.57 7.91 -9.58
C ILE A 40 -8.28 9.26 -9.55
N LEU A 41 -8.43 9.87 -8.38
CA LEU A 41 -9.09 11.17 -8.24
C LEU A 41 -8.40 12.26 -9.08
N ALA A 42 -7.06 12.27 -9.11
CA ALA A 42 -6.28 13.22 -9.87
C ALA A 42 -6.38 13.00 -11.39
N VAL A 43 -6.39 11.74 -11.84
CA VAL A 43 -6.33 11.37 -13.26
C VAL A 43 -7.71 11.28 -13.92
N ASN A 44 -8.76 10.96 -13.16
CA ASN A 44 -10.13 10.81 -13.66
C ASN A 44 -11.00 12.06 -13.58
N ARG A 45 -10.44 13.23 -13.24
CA ARG A 45 -11.11 14.52 -13.50
C ARG A 45 -11.31 14.68 -15.02
N GLY A 46 -12.41 14.13 -15.54
CA GLY A 46 -12.85 14.25 -16.93
C GLY A 46 -12.82 12.97 -17.79
N ARG A 47 -12.49 11.79 -17.25
CA ARG A 47 -12.51 10.52 -18.03
C ARG A 47 -13.50 9.54 -17.40
N GLY A 48 -14.65 9.37 -18.05
CA GLY A 48 -15.82 8.63 -17.55
C GLY A 48 -15.70 7.09 -17.49
N GLN A 49 -14.51 6.53 -17.24
CA GLN A 49 -14.37 5.09 -17.00
C GLN A 49 -13.29 4.72 -15.96
N ALA A 50 -13.66 3.94 -14.95
CA ALA A 50 -12.76 3.45 -13.87
C ALA A 50 -11.63 2.56 -14.40
N TRP A 51 -11.91 1.76 -15.45
CA TRP A 51 -10.97 0.82 -16.06
C TRP A 51 -9.83 1.53 -16.82
N VAL A 52 -10.05 2.79 -17.23
CA VAL A 52 -9.08 3.57 -18.01
C VAL A 52 -7.89 4.01 -17.17
N VAL A 53 -7.99 3.99 -15.83
CA VAL A 53 -6.88 4.36 -14.93
C VAL A 53 -5.65 3.48 -15.20
N TRP A 54 -5.85 2.18 -15.40
CA TRP A 54 -4.76 1.24 -15.74
C TRP A 54 -4.24 1.45 -17.16
N SER A 55 -5.06 2.02 -18.04
CA SER A 55 -4.71 2.32 -19.44
C SER A 55 -4.00 3.67 -19.62
N VAL A 56 -3.89 4.48 -18.56
CA VAL A 56 -3.16 5.76 -18.62
C VAL A 56 -1.66 5.45 -18.76
N VAL A 57 -1.07 5.97 -19.83
CA VAL A 57 0.36 5.83 -20.14
C VAL A 57 1.20 6.20 -18.92
N GLY A 58 1.96 5.22 -18.40
CA GLY A 58 2.84 5.38 -17.24
C GLY A 58 2.29 4.82 -15.92
N LEU A 59 0.96 4.81 -15.71
CA LEU A 59 0.39 4.21 -14.48
C LEU A 59 0.54 2.69 -14.46
N ASP A 60 0.47 2.03 -15.61
CA ASP A 60 0.73 0.59 -15.72
C ASP A 60 2.17 0.21 -15.36
N ARG A 61 3.15 1.10 -15.61
CA ARG A 61 4.55 0.87 -15.21
C ARG A 61 4.77 1.11 -13.73
N ILE A 62 4.10 2.12 -13.18
CA ILE A 62 4.19 2.43 -11.75
C ILE A 62 3.45 1.33 -11.00
N TYR A 63 2.14 1.21 -11.17
CA TYR A 63 1.25 0.30 -10.46
C TYR A 63 1.14 -1.11 -11.06
N GLY A 64 2.02 -1.48 -11.99
CA GLY A 64 2.08 -2.82 -12.58
C GLY A 64 2.10 -3.96 -11.55
N PRO A 65 2.89 -3.87 -10.46
CA PRO A 65 2.84 -4.87 -9.40
C PRO A 65 1.47 -4.98 -8.71
N VAL A 66 0.77 -3.87 -8.53
CA VAL A 66 -0.58 -3.85 -7.92
C VAL A 66 -1.62 -4.39 -8.89
N LYS A 67 -1.49 -4.08 -10.18
CA LYS A 67 -2.31 -4.67 -11.25
C LYS A 67 -2.10 -6.19 -11.32
N TRP A 68 -0.85 -6.64 -11.30
CA TRP A 68 -0.53 -8.07 -11.24
C TRP A 68 -1.12 -8.73 -9.99
N LEU A 69 -1.02 -8.08 -8.82
CA LEU A 69 -1.63 -8.58 -7.59
C LEU A 69 -3.16 -8.64 -7.71
N HIS A 70 -3.79 -7.64 -8.34
CA HIS A 70 -5.22 -7.63 -8.62
C HIS A 70 -5.64 -8.76 -9.56
N ASP A 71 -4.83 -9.07 -10.57
CA ASP A 71 -5.17 -10.03 -11.61
C ASP A 71 -4.91 -11.49 -11.18
N GLU A 72 -3.82 -11.74 -10.45
CA GLU A 72 -3.36 -13.08 -10.06
C GLU A 72 -3.79 -13.52 -8.66
N THR A 73 -4.30 -12.62 -7.82
CA THR A 73 -4.71 -12.97 -6.45
C THR A 73 -6.20 -12.77 -6.21
N PRO A 74 -6.81 -13.48 -5.23
CA PRO A 74 -8.20 -13.28 -4.85
C PRO A 74 -8.50 -11.87 -4.29
N LEU A 75 -7.49 -11.00 -4.13
CA LEU A 75 -7.66 -9.59 -3.81
C LEU A 75 -8.28 -8.76 -4.95
N LYS A 76 -8.53 -9.37 -6.12
CA LYS A 76 -9.25 -8.77 -7.25
C LYS A 76 -10.52 -8.02 -6.84
N ARG A 77 -11.42 -8.70 -6.13
CA ARG A 77 -12.72 -8.13 -5.70
C ARG A 77 -12.57 -6.96 -4.72
N PRO A 78 -11.81 -7.08 -3.61
CA PRO A 78 -11.66 -5.96 -2.68
C PRO A 78 -10.91 -4.78 -3.30
N LEU A 79 -9.87 -5.00 -4.12
CA LEU A 79 -9.21 -3.91 -4.84
C LEU A 79 -10.13 -3.26 -5.87
N GLY A 80 -10.88 -4.06 -6.64
CA GLY A 80 -11.86 -3.55 -7.60
C GLY A 80 -12.88 -2.64 -6.94
N ARG A 81 -13.46 -3.07 -5.81
CA ARG A 81 -14.40 -2.26 -5.03
C ARG A 81 -13.76 -0.99 -4.46
N TYR A 82 -12.51 -1.05 -4.02
CA TYR A 82 -11.77 0.13 -3.56
C TYR A 82 -11.58 1.15 -4.69
N VAL A 83 -11.15 0.70 -5.86
CA VAL A 83 -10.97 1.52 -7.06
C VAL A 83 -12.31 2.12 -7.52
N GLU A 84 -13.39 1.33 -7.54
CA GLU A 84 -14.74 1.79 -7.87
C GLU A 84 -15.27 2.85 -6.88
N TRP A 85 -14.98 2.69 -5.59
CA TRP A 85 -15.42 3.66 -4.59
C TRP A 85 -14.73 5.02 -4.78
N TRP A 86 -13.43 5.02 -5.05
CA TRP A 86 -12.69 6.23 -5.41
C TRP A 86 -13.15 6.83 -6.73
N TYR A 87 -13.51 5.99 -7.70
CA TYR A 87 -14.07 6.43 -8.96
C TYR A 87 -15.41 7.14 -8.78
N ALA A 88 -16.35 6.54 -8.04
CA ALA A 88 -17.65 7.15 -7.74
C ALA A 88 -17.47 8.49 -7.00
N ALA A 89 -16.51 8.55 -6.07
CA ALA A 89 -16.14 9.79 -5.39
C ALA A 89 -15.55 10.85 -6.35
N ALA A 90 -14.77 10.44 -7.35
CA ALA A 90 -14.20 11.33 -8.36
C ALA A 90 -15.25 11.87 -9.35
N GLU A 91 -16.26 11.07 -9.66
CA GLU A 91 -17.34 11.42 -10.59
C GLU A 91 -18.40 12.36 -9.98
N GLY A 92 -18.32 12.66 -8.68
CA GLY A 92 -19.30 13.49 -7.99
C GLY A 92 -20.66 12.81 -7.78
N ARG A 93 -20.74 11.49 -7.99
CA ARG A 93 -21.92 10.69 -7.63
C ARG A 93 -21.88 10.41 -6.12
N ARG A 94 -22.30 11.41 -5.33
CA ARG A 94 -22.78 11.23 -3.96
C ARG A 94 -24.26 11.51 -3.91
#